data_AF-A0A4Q6CF07-F1
#
_entry.id   AF-A0A4Q6CF07-F1
#
_cell.length_a   1.000
_cell.length_b   1.000
_cell.length_c   1.000
_cell.angle_alpha   90.00
_cell.angle_beta   90.00
_cell.angle_gamma   90.00
#
_symmetry.space_group_name_H-M   'P 1'
#
loop_
_entity.id
_entity.type
_entity.pdbx_description
1 polymer ?
#
loop_
_entity_poly.entity_id
_entity_poly.type
_entity_poly.pdbx_seq_one_letter_code
_entity_poly.pdbx_strand_id
1 'polypeptide(L)'
;MRLLIIPFIFLMLHSTDSFAKTVRYELTVRNEKVNLSGKKQVDFALTVNGGIPAPTLEFTEGDDAEILIKNELPSEEVSNSPEEESYRLRP
;
A
#
# COMPACT_ATOMS: atom_id res chain seq x y z
N MET A 1 48.53 26.02 -15.09
CA MET A 1 47.17 26.33 -14.58
C MET A 1 46.02 25.66 -15.35
N ARG A 2 46.27 24.78 -16.34
CA ARG A 2 45.22 24.12 -17.16
C ARG A 2 44.90 22.65 -16.76
N LEU A 3 45.71 22.05 -15.88
CA LEU A 3 45.60 20.62 -15.53
C LEU A 3 44.71 20.32 -14.30
N LEU A 4 44.29 21.37 -13.55
CA LEU A 4 43.49 21.24 -12.32
C LEU A 4 41.97 21.16 -12.57
N ILE A 5 41.51 21.41 -13.80
CA ILE A 5 40.07 21.44 -14.13
C ILE A 5 39.51 20.03 -14.39
N ILE A 6 40.36 19.09 -14.84
CA ILE A 6 39.98 17.72 -15.19
C ILE A 6 39.40 16.92 -14.01
N PRO A 7 39.98 16.92 -12.79
CA PRO A 7 39.38 16.21 -11.66
C PRO A 7 38.06 16.85 -11.18
N PHE A 8 37.90 18.16 -11.39
CA PHE A 8 36.67 18.88 -11.02
C PHE A 8 35.50 18.53 -11.96
N ILE A 9 35.78 18.37 -13.26
CA ILE A 9 34.79 17.89 -14.24
C ILE A 9 34.41 16.42 -13.99
N PHE A 10 35.39 15.58 -13.63
CA PHE A 10 35.14 14.17 -13.30
C PHE A 10 34.23 14.02 -12.08
N LEU A 11 34.39 14.86 -11.06
CA LEU A 11 33.52 14.89 -9.87
C LEU A 11 32.07 15.32 -10.20
N MET A 12 31.88 16.22 -11.17
CA MET A 12 30.56 16.70 -11.60
C MET A 12 29.79 15.72 -12.49
N LEU A 13 30.41 14.66 -13.00
CA LEU A 13 29.76 13.65 -13.84
C LEU A 13 29.06 12.54 -13.04
N HIS A 14 29.09 12.60 -11.70
CA HIS A 14 28.43 11.61 -10.82
C HIS A 14 27.02 12.05 -10.39
N SER A 15 26.15 12.38 -11.35
CA SER A 15 24.73 12.53 -11.07
C SER A 15 24.15 11.15 -10.74
N THR A 16 23.83 10.91 -9.47
CA THR A 16 23.06 9.73 -9.07
C THR A 16 21.59 10.02 -9.32
N ASP A 17 21.00 9.38 -10.33
CA ASP A 17 19.56 9.41 -10.53
C ASP A 17 18.87 8.70 -9.35
N SER A 18 18.03 9.43 -8.62
CA SER A 18 17.16 8.85 -7.59
C SER A 18 15.77 8.61 -8.20
N PHE A 19 15.36 7.35 -8.32
CA PHE A 19 14.05 6.98 -8.83
C PHE A 19 13.11 6.62 -7.68
N ALA A 20 11.96 7.29 -7.61
CA ALA A 20 10.88 6.93 -6.69
C ALA A 20 10.22 5.63 -7.15
N LYS A 21 10.22 4.59 -6.32
CA LYS A 21 9.58 3.32 -6.66
C LYS A 21 8.07 3.41 -6.42
N THR A 22 7.28 2.67 -7.20
CA THR A 22 5.87 2.41 -6.84
C THR A 22 5.73 1.05 -6.16
N VAL A 23 5.17 1.03 -4.95
CA VAL A 23 4.90 -0.17 -4.15
C VAL A 23 3.39 -0.42 -4.13
N ARG A 24 2.97 -1.65 -4.45
CA ARG A 24 1.55 -2.04 -4.57
C ARG A 24 1.10 -2.89 -3.39
N TYR A 25 -0.06 -2.55 -2.84
CA TYR A 25 -0.74 -3.28 -1.77
C TYR A 25 -2.13 -3.68 -2.21
N GLU A 26 -2.51 -4.93 -1.98
CA GLU A 26 -3.86 -5.44 -2.25
C GLU A 26 -4.59 -5.71 -0.94
N LEU A 27 -5.74 -5.06 -0.76
CA LEU A 27 -6.59 -5.18 0.41
C LEU A 27 -7.95 -5.69 -0.02
N THR A 28 -8.33 -6.88 0.46
CA THR A 28 -9.65 -7.46 0.23
C THR A 28 -10.49 -7.28 1.48
N VAL A 29 -11.64 -6.62 1.34
CA VAL A 29 -12.62 -6.43 2.42
C VAL A 29 -13.71 -7.49 2.32
N ARG A 30 -13.92 -8.25 3.39
CA ARG A 30 -14.94 -9.31 3.46
C ARG A 30 -15.74 -9.24 4.75
N ASN A 31 -16.97 -9.74 4.70
CA ASN A 31 -17.74 -10.04 5.90
C ASN A 31 -17.55 -11.52 6.25
N GLU A 32 -16.95 -11.80 7.41
CA GLU A 32 -16.62 -13.15 7.84
C GLU A 32 -17.05 -13.40 9.29
N LYS A 33 -17.39 -14.65 9.59
CA LYS A 33 -17.61 -15.10 10.96
C LYS A 33 -16.27 -15.41 11.61
N VAL A 34 -15.92 -14.67 12.67
CA VAL A 34 -14.61 -14.81 13.34
C VAL A 34 -14.77 -15.15 14.81
N ASN A 35 -13.82 -15.89 15.37
CA ASN A 35 -13.76 -16.13 16.82
C ASN A 35 -12.50 -15.49 17.39
N LEU A 36 -12.62 -14.24 17.85
CA LEU A 36 -11.48 -13.41 18.27
C LEU A 36 -10.96 -13.78 19.67
N SER A 37 -11.82 -14.27 20.57
CA SER A 37 -11.51 -14.46 22.00
C SER A 37 -11.60 -15.90 22.47
N GLY A 38 -11.97 -16.84 21.60
CA GLY A 38 -12.25 -18.23 21.94
C GLY A 38 -13.59 -18.43 22.67
N LYS A 39 -14.24 -17.37 23.15
CA LYS A 39 -15.45 -17.47 24.01
C LYS A 39 -16.77 -17.34 23.25
N LYS A 40 -16.79 -16.51 22.21
CA LYS A 40 -17.97 -16.29 21.37
C LYS A 40 -17.54 -16.02 19.93
N GLN A 41 -18.22 -16.67 19.01
CA GLN A 41 -18.13 -16.35 17.60
C GLN A 41 -18.87 -15.04 17.34
N VAL A 42 -18.23 -14.15 16.58
CA VAL A 42 -18.84 -12.93 16.06
C VAL A 42 -19.34 -13.26 14.66
N ASP A 43 -20.66 -13.19 14.45
CA ASP A 43 -21.32 -13.58 13.20
C ASP A 43 -21.19 -12.54 12.07
N PHE A 44 -20.87 -11.30 12.42
CA PHE A 44 -20.66 -10.21 11.47
C PHE A 44 -19.37 -9.48 11.83
N ALA A 45 -18.35 -9.62 11.01
CA ALA A 45 -17.09 -8.92 11.19
C ALA A 45 -16.48 -8.57 9.83
N LEU A 46 -16.14 -7.30 9.66
CA LEU A 46 -15.43 -6.84 8.48
C LEU A 46 -13.95 -7.14 8.65
N THR A 47 -13.43 -8.06 7.84
CA THR A 47 -12.02 -8.43 7.82
C THR A 47 -11.33 -7.75 6.64
N VAL A 48 -10.05 -7.42 6.81
CA VAL A 48 -9.19 -6.97 5.72
C VAL A 48 -8.12 -8.04 5.53
N ASN A 49 -8.11 -8.69 4.37
CA ASN A 49 -7.29 -9.86 4.10
C ASN A 49 -7.47 -10.98 5.15
N GLY A 50 -8.69 -11.14 5.69
CA GLY A 50 -9.01 -12.13 6.73
C GLY A 50 -8.58 -11.74 8.15
N GLY A 51 -7.96 -10.57 8.33
CA GLY A 51 -7.46 -10.08 9.61
C GLY A 51 -8.35 -9.03 10.27
N ILE A 52 -8.43 -9.09 11.60
CA ILE A 52 -8.89 -8.02 12.49
C ILE A 52 -7.92 -8.01 13.69
N PRO A 53 -7.13 -6.93 13.89
CA PRO A 53 -7.14 -5.67 13.15
C PRO A 53 -6.68 -5.83 11.69
N ALA A 54 -7.01 -4.83 10.86
CA ALA A 54 -6.52 -4.74 9.48
C ALA A 54 -4.98 -4.73 9.44
N PRO A 55 -4.35 -5.17 8.33
CA PRO A 55 -2.90 -5.18 8.22
C PRO A 55 -2.32 -3.76 8.28
N THR A 56 -1.20 -3.62 8.97
CA THR A 56 -0.40 -2.39 8.93
C THR A 56 0.32 -2.30 7.60
N LEU A 57 0.21 -1.15 6.93
CA LEU A 57 0.98 -0.85 5.72
C LEU A 57 2.20 -0.03 6.10
N GLU A 58 3.37 -0.46 5.65
CA GLU A 58 4.63 0.24 5.83
C GLU A 58 5.05 0.91 4.53
N PHE A 59 5.64 2.09 4.62
CA PHE A 59 6.01 2.88 3.47
C PHE A 59 7.45 3.39 3.58
N THR A 60 8.10 3.54 2.43
CA THR A 60 9.36 4.26 2.31
C THR A 60 9.05 5.69 1.89
N GLU A 61 9.58 6.67 2.61
CA GLU A 61 9.44 8.09 2.22
C GLU A 61 9.99 8.31 0.80
N GLY A 62 9.23 9.04 -0.01
CA GLY A 62 9.59 9.33 -1.40
C GLY A 62 9.23 8.25 -2.43
N ASP A 63 8.76 7.07 -2.00
CA ASP A 63 8.12 6.09 -2.89
C ASP A 63 6.63 6.41 -3.08
N ASP A 64 6.06 6.01 -4.21
CA ASP A 64 4.61 5.98 -4.42
C ASP A 64 4.04 4.69 -3.81
N ALA A 65 3.01 4.78 -2.98
CA ALA A 65 2.23 3.62 -2.57
C ALA A 65 0.90 3.57 -3.33
N GLU A 66 0.62 2.45 -3.97
CA GLU A 66 -0.65 2.18 -4.65
C GLU A 66 -1.40 1.09 -3.88
N ILE A 67 -2.57 1.44 -3.34
CA ILE A 67 -3.40 0.54 -2.54
C ILE A 67 -4.63 0.20 -3.38
N LEU A 68 -4.73 -1.06 -3.81
CA LEU A 68 -5.88 -1.61 -4.49
C LEU A 68 -6.82 -2.23 -3.45
N ILE A 69 -8.01 -1.67 -3.32
CA ILE A 69 -9.06 -2.15 -2.43
C ILE A 69 -10.07 -2.93 -3.26
N LYS A 70 -10.28 -4.19 -2.90
CA LYS A 70 -11.33 -5.04 -3.45
C LYS A 70 -12.42 -5.24 -2.42
N ASN A 71 -13.60 -4.68 -2.69
CA ASN A 71 -14.77 -4.89 -1.84
C ASN A 71 -15.51 -6.17 -2.26
N GLU A 72 -15.48 -7.21 -1.41
CA GLU A 72 -16.18 -8.47 -1.61
C GLU A 72 -17.40 -8.61 -0.69
N LEU A 73 -17.96 -7.49 -0.23
CA LEU A 73 -19.20 -7.50 0.54
C LEU A 73 -20.40 -7.86 -0.33
N PRO A 74 -21.43 -8.50 0.24
CA PRO A 74 -22.69 -8.73 -0.49
C PRO A 74 -23.28 -7.39 -0.92
N SER A 75 -23.82 -7.33 -2.13
CA SER A 75 -24.45 -6.12 -2.71
C SER A 75 -25.66 -5.60 -1.93
N GLU A 76 -26.18 -6.38 -0.99
CA GLU A 76 -27.27 -5.97 -0.09
C GLU A 76 -26.75 -5.18 1.12
N GLU A 77 -25.48 -5.35 1.49
CA GLU A 77 -24.84 -4.70 2.63
C GLU A 77 -24.21 -3.34 2.27
N VAL A 78 -23.90 -3.14 0.99
CA VAL A 78 -23.35 -1.89 0.46
C VAL A 78 -24.10 -1.54 -0.81
N SER A 79 -24.61 -0.31 -0.89
CA SER A 79 -25.37 0.22 -2.04
C SER A 79 -24.61 0.21 -3.37
N ASN A 80 -23.32 -0.12 -3.37
CA ASN A 80 -22.44 -0.07 -4.52
C ASN A 80 -22.00 -1.48 -4.91
N SER A 81 -21.83 -1.69 -6.22
CA SER A 81 -21.28 -2.93 -6.80
C SER A 81 -19.92 -3.28 -6.20
N PRO A 82 -19.46 -4.55 -6.30
CA PRO A 82 -18.08 -4.90 -5.98
C PRO A 82 -17.14 -4.06 -6.85
N GLU A 83 -16.57 -3.02 -6.24
CA GLU A 83 -15.70 -2.05 -6.90
C GLU A 83 -14.25 -2.31 -6.48
N GLU A 84 -13.39 -2.38 -7.48
CA GLU A 84 -11.94 -2.28 -7.30
C GLU A 84 -11.57 -0.80 -7.30
N GLU A 85 -11.09 -0.31 -6.17
CA GLU A 85 -10.70 1.10 -6.02
C GLU A 85 -9.19 1.19 -5.80
N SER A 86 -8.52 2.06 -6.54
CA SER A 86 -7.08 2.30 -6.42
C SER A 86 -6.81 3.66 -5.81
N TYR A 87 -6.08 3.68 -4.70
CA TYR A 87 -5.63 4.88 -4.02
C TYR A 87 -4.12 5.02 -4.15
N ARG A 88 -3.64 6.21 -4.50
CA ARG A 88 -2.20 6.52 -4.54
C ARG A 88 -1.83 7.46 -3.41
N LEU A 89 -0.83 7.06 -2.62
CA LEU A 89 -0.25 7.84 -1.54
C LEU A 89 1.20 8.18 -1.87
N ARG A 90 1.62 9.38 -1.46
CA ARG A 90 3.01 9.87 -1.49
C ARG A 90 3.44 10.18 -0.05
N PRO A 91 3.84 9.14 0.71
CA PRO A 91 4.33 9.29 2.07
C PRO A 91 5.63 10.08 2.15
#